data_AF-A0A833HH02-F1
#
_entry.id   AF-A0A833HH02-F1
#
_cell.length_a   1.000
_cell.length_b   1.000
_cell.length_c   1.000
_cell.angle_alpha   90.00
_cell.angle_beta   90.00
_cell.angle_gamma   90.00
#
_symmetry.space_group_name_H-M   'P 1'
#
loop_
_entity.id
_entity.type
_entity.pdbx_description
1 polymer ?
#
loop_
_entity_poly.entity_id
_entity_poly.type
_entity_poly.pdbx_seq_one_letter_code
_entity_poly.pdbx_strand_id
1 'polypeptide(L)'
;PPASGIEESELEADTPVAATEPGTGGAAGEEYERALRLLRDGSVAEAESALAAFAAAHPTSDLADNAWFWIGESRLVRDDVAGALAAYRNAVESYPEGNKTPDALYKIGQCLARQGDAARAAEVWRELTRRFPATAAAEKARDALGGTPGAGS
;
A
#
# COMPACT_ATOMS: atom_id res chain seq x y z
N PRO A 1 -17.38 7.11 59.20
CA PRO A 1 -17.52 6.77 57.76
C PRO A 1 -16.30 7.25 56.93
N PRO A 2 -15.46 6.35 56.40
CA PRO A 2 -14.45 6.70 55.41
C PRO A 2 -14.97 6.40 53.99
N ALA A 3 -14.65 7.29 53.05
CA ALA A 3 -14.83 7.09 51.62
C ALA A 3 -13.46 7.00 50.95
N SER A 4 -13.36 6.06 50.01
CA SER A 4 -12.46 6.01 48.84
C SER A 4 -10.95 5.94 49.14
N GLY A 5 -10.20 4.87 48.84
CA GLY A 5 -10.41 3.83 47.83
C GLY A 5 -9.86 4.28 46.49
N ILE A 6 -8.54 4.21 46.32
CA ILE A 6 -7.86 3.96 45.04
C ILE A 6 -6.47 3.41 45.32
N GLU A 7 -6.28 2.15 44.95
CA GLU A 7 -5.02 1.43 44.85
C GLU A 7 -4.80 1.13 43.34
N GLU A 8 -3.56 0.75 43.01
CA GLU A 8 -3.08 0.20 41.71
C GLU A 8 -2.77 1.28 40.65
N SER A 9 -1.51 1.71 40.45
CA SER A 9 -0.27 0.98 40.07
C SER A 9 -0.39 0.24 38.74
N GLU A 10 0.65 0.44 37.91
CA GLU A 10 0.97 -0.25 36.65
C GLU A 10 0.18 0.27 35.43
N LEU A 11 0.76 0.55 34.26
CA LEU A 11 2.04 0.20 33.69
C LEU A 11 2.32 1.19 32.54
N GLU A 12 3.54 1.71 32.44
CA GLU A 12 4.03 2.27 31.18
C GLU A 12 4.09 1.14 30.14
N ALA A 13 3.34 1.29 29.04
CA ALA A 13 3.56 0.50 27.84
C ALA A 13 3.23 1.35 26.61
N ASP A 14 4.31 1.62 25.88
CA ASP A 14 4.39 1.73 24.43
C ASP A 14 3.48 2.76 23.75
N THR A 15 4.13 3.85 23.33
CA THR A 15 3.61 4.81 22.36
C THR A 15 2.82 4.12 21.24
N PRO A 16 1.55 4.48 20.98
CA PRO A 16 0.97 4.13 19.71
C PRO A 16 1.73 4.98 18.68
N VAL A 17 2.52 4.33 17.82
CA VAL A 17 2.91 4.93 16.55
C VAL A 17 1.63 5.04 15.75
N ALA A 18 0.92 6.15 15.99
CA ALA A 18 -0.23 6.61 15.25
C ALA A 18 0.24 6.95 13.83
N ALA A 19 0.36 5.93 12.99
CA ALA A 19 0.20 6.09 11.56
C ALA A 19 -1.24 6.57 11.35
N THR A 20 -1.36 7.89 11.18
CA THR A 20 -2.63 8.55 10.92
C THR A 20 -3.01 8.24 9.48
N GLU A 21 -3.57 7.04 9.25
CA GLU A 21 -4.18 6.72 7.96
C GLU A 21 -5.61 7.29 7.95
N PRO A 22 -5.95 8.19 7.02
CA PRO A 22 -7.32 8.67 6.88
C PRO A 22 -8.18 7.52 6.34
N GLY A 23 -9.08 6.98 7.17
CA GLY A 23 -10.07 5.98 6.74
C GLY A 23 -10.36 4.84 7.70
N THR A 24 -9.64 4.69 8.82
CA THR A 24 -9.85 3.59 9.79
C THR A 24 -11.02 3.79 10.76
N GLY A 25 -11.81 4.86 10.61
CA GLY A 25 -13.00 5.10 11.44
C GLY A 25 -14.21 4.27 10.97
N GLY A 26 -14.36 3.04 11.47
CA GLY A 26 -15.55 2.21 11.26
C GLY A 26 -15.25 0.76 10.84
N ALA A 27 -16.29 -0.02 10.58
CA ALA A 27 -16.17 -1.45 10.26
C ALA A 27 -15.23 -1.76 9.07
N ALA A 28 -15.17 -0.87 8.08
CA ALA A 28 -14.24 -0.98 6.95
C ALA A 28 -12.77 -0.91 7.41
N GLY A 29 -12.44 0.02 8.32
CA GLY A 29 -11.12 0.13 8.92
C GLY A 29 -10.74 -1.14 9.69
N GLU A 30 -11.65 -1.66 10.51
CA GLU A 30 -11.40 -2.87 11.30
C GLU A 30 -11.21 -4.13 10.45
N GLU A 31 -11.96 -4.26 9.35
CA GLU A 31 -11.85 -5.36 8.40
C GLU A 31 -10.50 -5.31 7.66
N TYR A 32 -10.12 -4.12 7.19
CA TYR A 32 -8.83 -3.87 6.56
C TYR A 32 -7.66 -4.16 7.52
N GLU A 33 -7.71 -3.65 8.75
CA GLU A 33 -6.68 -3.90 9.77
C GLU A 33 -6.56 -5.38 10.12
N ARG A 34 -7.67 -6.12 10.18
CA ARG A 34 -7.65 -7.57 10.37
C ARG A 34 -6.91 -8.26 9.23
N ALA A 35 -7.14 -7.85 7.99
CA ALA A 35 -6.44 -8.40 6.84
C ALA A 35 -4.92 -8.09 6.88
N LEU A 36 -4.53 -6.89 7.33
CA LEU A 36 -3.12 -6.54 7.51
C LEU A 36 -2.44 -7.32 8.63
N ARG A 37 -3.14 -7.68 9.70
CA ARG A 37 -2.60 -8.57 10.74
C ARG A 37 -2.22 -9.93 10.17
N LEU A 38 -3.07 -10.51 9.30
CA LEU A 38 -2.75 -11.76 8.61
C LEU A 38 -1.46 -11.67 7.76
N LEU A 39 -1.21 -10.53 7.10
CA LEU A 39 0.07 -10.32 6.39
C LEU A 39 1.26 -10.32 7.36
N ARG A 40 1.13 -9.64 8.50
CA ARG A 40 2.19 -9.57 9.52
C ARG A 40 2.48 -10.93 10.15
N ASP A 41 1.44 -11.73 10.32
CA ASP A 41 1.53 -13.10 10.85
C ASP A 41 2.08 -14.10 9.81
N GLY A 42 2.28 -13.68 8.57
CA GLY A 42 2.77 -14.52 7.48
C GLY A 42 1.69 -15.37 6.80
N SER A 43 0.43 -15.25 7.22
CA SER A 43 -0.76 -15.84 6.61
C SER A 43 -1.13 -15.15 5.29
N VAL A 44 -0.19 -15.13 4.33
CA VAL A 44 -0.30 -14.37 3.07
C VAL A 44 -1.54 -14.76 2.27
N ALA A 45 -1.85 -16.05 2.14
CA ALA A 45 -3.02 -16.50 1.37
C ALA A 45 -4.35 -16.04 1.97
N GLU A 46 -4.49 -16.12 3.29
CA GLU A 46 -5.70 -15.65 4.00
C GLU A 46 -5.81 -14.13 3.92
N ALA A 47 -4.68 -13.42 4.04
CA ALA A 47 -4.63 -11.99 3.92
C ALA A 47 -5.03 -11.51 2.51
N GLU A 48 -4.53 -12.14 1.45
CA GLU A 48 -4.94 -11.83 0.08
C GLU A 48 -6.44 -11.98 -0.11
N SER A 49 -7.02 -13.07 0.41
CA SER A 49 -8.47 -13.30 0.35
C SER A 49 -9.23 -12.22 1.13
N ALA A 50 -8.78 -11.86 2.33
CA ALA A 50 -9.43 -10.86 3.16
C ALA A 50 -9.35 -9.46 2.54
N LEU A 51 -8.19 -9.07 1.99
CA LEU A 51 -8.01 -7.79 1.29
C LEU A 51 -8.85 -7.72 0.02
N ALA A 52 -8.95 -8.81 -0.75
CA ALA A 52 -9.77 -8.85 -1.95
C ALA A 52 -11.27 -8.74 -1.61
N ALA A 53 -11.71 -9.44 -0.56
CA ALA A 53 -13.08 -9.34 -0.04
C ALA A 53 -13.38 -7.92 0.44
N PHE A 54 -12.46 -7.31 1.17
CA PHE A 54 -12.57 -5.93 1.62
C PHE A 54 -12.73 -4.95 0.44
N ALA A 55 -11.86 -5.04 -0.57
CA ALA A 55 -11.93 -4.15 -1.73
C ALA A 55 -13.24 -4.33 -2.52
N ALA A 56 -13.80 -5.54 -2.56
CA ALA A 56 -15.08 -5.82 -3.19
C ALA A 56 -16.28 -5.33 -2.37
N ALA A 57 -16.21 -5.42 -1.04
CA ALA A 57 -17.25 -4.99 -0.12
C ALA A 57 -17.29 -3.46 0.05
N HIS A 58 -16.13 -2.81 -0.01
CA HIS A 58 -15.97 -1.37 0.21
C HIS A 58 -15.30 -0.68 -1.00
N PRO A 59 -15.86 -0.78 -2.21
CA PRO A 59 -15.20 -0.32 -3.43
C PRO A 59 -15.03 1.20 -3.51
N THR A 60 -15.71 1.98 -2.67
CA THR A 60 -15.57 3.44 -2.59
C THR A 60 -14.73 3.90 -1.41
N SER A 61 -14.15 2.97 -0.64
CA SER A 61 -13.29 3.30 0.49
C SER A 61 -11.93 3.82 0.01
N ASP A 62 -11.40 4.81 0.71
CA ASP A 62 -10.02 5.32 0.52
C ASP A 62 -8.94 4.26 0.86
N LEU A 63 -9.33 3.11 1.39
CA LEU A 63 -8.47 1.96 1.68
C LEU A 63 -8.57 0.86 0.60
N ALA A 64 -9.47 0.98 -0.36
CA ALA A 64 -9.69 -0.10 -1.33
C ALA A 64 -8.53 -0.21 -2.34
N ASP A 65 -7.92 0.91 -2.74
CA ASP A 65 -6.67 0.94 -3.50
C ASP A 65 -5.50 0.37 -2.69
N ASN A 66 -5.47 0.66 -1.39
CA ASN A 66 -4.49 0.13 -0.45
C ASN A 66 -4.58 -1.40 -0.35
N ALA A 67 -5.79 -1.95 -0.34
CA ALA A 67 -5.98 -3.40 -0.28
C ALA A 67 -5.37 -4.10 -1.50
N TRP A 68 -5.60 -3.58 -2.71
CA TRP A 68 -4.95 -4.10 -3.92
C TRP A 68 -3.44 -3.92 -3.92
N PHE A 69 -2.94 -2.80 -3.37
CA PHE A 69 -1.51 -2.60 -3.19
C PHE A 69 -0.88 -3.66 -2.29
N TRP A 70 -1.49 -3.97 -1.14
CA TRP A 70 -0.99 -4.99 -0.22
C TRP A 70 -1.09 -6.41 -0.76
N ILE A 71 -2.12 -6.72 -1.55
CA ILE A 71 -2.18 -7.98 -2.32
C ILE A 71 -0.95 -8.07 -3.23
N GLY A 72 -0.63 -7.00 -3.96
CA GLY A 72 0.56 -6.93 -4.82
C GLY A 72 1.86 -7.15 -4.05
N GLU A 73 2.04 -6.47 -2.92
CA GLU A 73 3.25 -6.59 -2.10
C GLU A 73 3.40 -8.02 -1.55
N SER A 74 2.31 -8.61 -1.09
CA SER A 74 2.30 -9.97 -0.55
C SER A 74 2.68 -11.02 -1.61
N ARG A 75 2.29 -10.81 -2.87
CA ARG A 75 2.68 -11.65 -4.00
C ARG A 75 4.14 -11.47 -4.38
N LEU A 76 4.67 -10.25 -4.34
CA LEU A 76 6.10 -9.99 -4.56
C LEU A 76 6.98 -10.69 -3.52
N VAL A 77 6.54 -10.76 -2.25
CA VAL A 77 7.27 -11.50 -1.20
C VAL A 77 7.40 -12.98 -1.55
N ARG A 78 6.44 -13.54 -2.30
CA ARG A 78 6.44 -14.94 -2.76
C ARG A 78 7.02 -15.13 -4.17
N ASP A 79 7.69 -14.11 -4.70
CA ASP A 79 8.24 -14.06 -6.07
C ASP A 79 7.19 -14.22 -7.19
N ASP A 80 5.90 -14.08 -6.87
CA ASP A 80 4.81 -14.07 -7.86
C ASP A 80 4.69 -12.69 -8.51
N VAL A 81 5.66 -12.36 -9.36
CA VAL A 81 5.74 -11.08 -10.06
C VAL A 81 4.52 -10.87 -10.98
N ALA A 82 4.02 -11.92 -11.61
CA ALA A 82 2.87 -11.84 -12.51
C ALA A 82 1.58 -11.54 -11.73
N GLY A 83 1.34 -12.24 -10.62
CA GLY A 83 0.19 -11.99 -9.76
C GLY A 83 0.27 -10.62 -9.07
N ALA A 84 1.47 -10.17 -8.70
CA ALA A 84 1.68 -8.84 -8.15
C ALA A 84 1.35 -7.74 -9.16
N LEU A 85 1.86 -7.87 -10.39
CA LEU A 85 1.56 -6.95 -11.48
C LEU A 85 0.05 -6.81 -11.73
N ALA A 86 -0.69 -7.91 -11.71
CA ALA A 86 -2.14 -7.90 -11.86
C ALA A 86 -2.84 -7.15 -10.71
N ALA A 87 -2.41 -7.36 -9.46
CA ALA A 87 -2.97 -6.68 -8.30
C ALA A 87 -2.72 -5.16 -8.34
N TYR A 88 -1.50 -4.72 -8.66
CA TYR A 88 -1.21 -3.30 -8.80
C TYR A 88 -1.96 -2.65 -9.96
N ARG A 89 -2.10 -3.34 -11.09
CA ARG A 89 -2.93 -2.83 -12.20
C ARG A 89 -4.36 -2.61 -11.75
N ASN A 90 -4.93 -3.54 -11.00
CA ASN A 90 -6.28 -3.37 -10.47
C ASN A 90 -6.38 -2.13 -9.55
N ALA A 91 -5.38 -1.90 -8.70
CA ALA A 91 -5.32 -0.67 -7.89
C ALA A 91 -5.36 0.60 -8.76
N VAL A 92 -4.56 0.64 -9.84
CA VAL A 92 -4.46 1.82 -10.71
C VAL A 92 -5.69 2.01 -11.61
N GLU A 93 -6.24 0.92 -12.13
CA GLU A 93 -7.39 0.94 -13.05
C GLU A 93 -8.70 1.23 -12.31
N SER A 94 -8.90 0.63 -11.13
CA SER A 94 -10.09 0.85 -10.31
C SER A 94 -10.04 2.16 -9.53
N TYR A 95 -8.83 2.62 -9.16
CA TYR A 95 -8.63 3.81 -8.32
C TYR A 95 -7.62 4.77 -8.96
N PRO A 96 -7.94 5.42 -10.09
CA PRO A 96 -6.97 6.25 -10.81
C PRO A 96 -6.44 7.47 -10.03
N GLU A 97 -7.12 7.88 -8.95
CA GLU A 97 -6.73 8.98 -8.06
C GLU A 97 -6.51 8.53 -6.61
N GLY A 98 -6.41 7.21 -6.39
CA GLY A 98 -6.16 6.62 -5.07
C GLY A 98 -4.82 7.06 -4.47
N ASN A 99 -4.74 7.05 -3.14
CA ASN A 99 -3.55 7.46 -2.41
C ASN A 99 -2.35 6.50 -2.64
N LYS A 100 -2.59 5.21 -2.95
CA LYS A 100 -1.56 4.23 -3.31
C LYS A 100 -1.35 4.09 -4.80
N THR A 101 -2.14 4.74 -5.63
CA THR A 101 -2.00 4.68 -7.09
C THR A 101 -0.61 5.11 -7.59
N PRO A 102 0.02 6.16 -7.03
CA PRO A 102 1.40 6.49 -7.39
C PRO A 102 2.39 5.35 -7.06
N ASP A 103 2.29 4.77 -5.87
CA ASP A 103 3.14 3.66 -5.45
C ASP A 103 2.88 2.38 -6.26
N ALA A 104 1.62 2.09 -6.57
CA ALA A 104 1.22 0.96 -7.40
C ALA A 104 1.77 1.10 -8.83
N LEU A 105 1.70 2.28 -9.45
CA LEU A 105 2.35 2.55 -10.75
C LEU A 105 3.86 2.30 -10.69
N TYR A 106 4.53 2.75 -9.63
CA TYR A 106 5.97 2.51 -9.48
C TYR A 106 6.28 1.01 -9.39
N LYS A 107 5.47 0.26 -8.63
CA LYS A 107 5.57 -1.19 -8.47
C LYS A 107 5.25 -1.95 -9.77
N ILE A 108 4.29 -1.51 -10.57
CA ILE A 108 4.00 -2.04 -11.92
C ILE A 108 5.27 -1.95 -12.78
N GLY A 109 5.91 -0.78 -12.82
CA GLY A 109 7.16 -0.60 -13.57
C GLY A 109 8.27 -1.53 -13.07
N GLN A 110 8.43 -1.69 -11.76
CA GLN A 110 9.39 -2.66 -11.21
C GLN A 110 9.06 -4.11 -11.60
N CYS A 111 7.79 -4.51 -11.57
CA CYS A 111 7.37 -5.85 -11.99
C CYS A 111 7.70 -6.10 -13.46
N LEU A 112 7.38 -5.14 -14.34
CA LEU A 112 7.69 -5.22 -15.77
C LEU A 112 9.20 -5.30 -16.02
N ALA A 113 10.00 -4.49 -15.33
CA ALA A 113 11.45 -4.53 -15.44
C ALA A 113 12.01 -5.89 -14.99
N ARG A 114 11.52 -6.47 -13.88
CA ARG A 114 11.89 -7.82 -13.42
C ARG A 114 11.51 -8.92 -14.43
N GLN A 115 10.44 -8.72 -15.19
CA GLN A 115 10.03 -9.61 -16.28
C GLN A 115 10.84 -9.41 -17.57
N GLY A 116 11.83 -8.50 -17.58
CA GLY A 116 12.64 -8.19 -18.75
C GLY A 116 12.02 -7.17 -19.70
N ASP A 117 10.85 -6.63 -19.37
CA ASP A 117 10.15 -5.62 -20.19
C ASP A 117 10.48 -4.20 -19.72
N ALA A 118 11.75 -3.83 -19.90
CA ALA A 118 12.24 -2.49 -19.53
C ALA A 118 11.55 -1.36 -20.32
N ALA A 119 11.12 -1.64 -21.55
CA ALA A 119 10.43 -0.67 -22.39
C ALA A 119 9.09 -0.28 -21.77
N ARG A 120 8.25 -1.25 -21.41
CA ARG A 120 6.97 -0.98 -20.75
C ARG A 120 7.16 -0.46 -19.33
N ALA A 121 8.18 -0.91 -18.60
CA ALA A 121 8.50 -0.34 -17.29
C ALA A 121 8.75 1.17 -17.39
N ALA A 122 9.54 1.60 -18.38
CA ALA A 122 9.81 3.01 -18.62
C ALA A 122 8.56 3.81 -19.03
N GLU A 123 7.63 3.21 -19.78
CA GLU A 123 6.35 3.85 -20.11
C GLU A 123 5.52 4.13 -18.85
N VAL A 124 5.41 3.16 -17.96
CA VAL A 124 4.67 3.29 -16.70
C VAL A 124 5.31 4.33 -15.77
N TRP A 125 6.64 4.34 -15.66
CA TRP A 125 7.34 5.35 -14.85
C TRP A 125 7.23 6.76 -15.44
N ARG A 126 7.24 6.90 -16.78
CA ARG A 126 6.94 8.19 -17.45
C ARG A 126 5.51 8.64 -17.20
N GLU A 127 4.56 7.72 -17.18
CA GLU A 127 3.18 8.03 -16.83
C GLU A 127 3.07 8.51 -15.37
N LEU A 128 3.69 7.80 -14.44
CA LEU A 128 3.72 8.15 -13.02
C LEU A 128 4.27 9.55 -12.79
N THR A 129 5.42 9.87 -13.39
CA THR A 129 6.05 11.19 -13.26
C THR A 129 5.22 12.32 -13.89
N ARG A 130 4.41 12.03 -14.91
CA ARG A 130 3.48 12.98 -15.52
C ARG A 130 2.20 13.18 -14.70
N ARG A 131 1.63 12.10 -14.16
CA ARG A 131 0.35 12.13 -13.42
C ARG A 131 0.53 12.59 -11.97
N PHE A 132 1.60 12.17 -11.31
CA PHE A 132 1.84 12.41 -9.89
C PHE A 132 3.23 13.03 -9.63
N PRO A 133 3.57 14.16 -10.27
CA PRO A 133 4.93 14.71 -10.30
C PRO A 133 5.53 15.07 -8.94
N ALA A 134 4.71 15.31 -7.92
CA ALA A 134 5.13 15.74 -6.59
C ALA A 134 5.17 14.59 -5.55
N THR A 135 5.05 13.33 -6.00
CA THR A 135 5.04 12.17 -5.10
C THR A 135 6.43 11.54 -4.97
N ALA A 136 6.71 10.93 -3.81
CA ALA A 136 7.93 10.16 -3.62
C ALA A 136 8.07 8.99 -4.62
N ALA A 137 6.94 8.42 -5.06
CA ALA A 137 6.93 7.41 -6.11
C ALA A 137 7.41 7.97 -7.46
N ALA A 138 7.04 9.21 -7.81
CA ALA A 138 7.53 9.87 -9.01
C ALA A 138 9.03 10.16 -8.94
N GLU A 139 9.58 10.56 -7.79
CA GLU A 139 11.04 10.70 -7.65
C GLU A 139 11.76 9.37 -7.92
N LYS A 140 11.33 8.29 -7.27
CA LYS A 140 11.88 6.95 -7.51
C LYS A 140 11.76 6.51 -8.97
N ALA A 141 10.69 6.91 -9.64
CA ALA A 141 10.46 6.62 -11.05
C ALA A 141 11.41 7.40 -11.97
N ARG A 142 11.74 8.66 -11.65
CA ARG A 142 12.76 9.44 -12.37
C ARG A 142 14.13 8.79 -12.25
N ASP A 143 14.51 8.39 -11.04
CA ASP A 143 15.76 7.68 -10.79
C ASP A 143 15.82 6.38 -11.61
N ALA A 144 14.74 5.59 -11.59
CA ALA A 144 14.63 4.33 -12.33
C ALA A 144 14.70 4.50 -13.86
N LEU A 145 14.29 5.66 -14.40
CA LEU A 145 14.39 6.01 -15.81
C LEU A 145 15.81 6.42 -16.23
N GLY A 146 16.78 6.42 -15.30
CA GLY A 146 18.11 6.99 -15.53
C GLY A 146 18.11 8.52 -15.49
N GLY A 147 17.04 9.12 -14.97
CA GLY A 147 16.98 10.55 -14.70
C GLY A 147 17.81 10.84 -13.47
N THR A 148 18.97 11.47 -13.66
CA THR A 148 19.46 12.39 -12.63
C THR A 148 18.54 13.60 -12.69
N PRO A 149 17.68 13.89 -11.68
CA PRO A 149 17.34 15.27 -11.46
C PRO A 149 18.68 15.95 -11.14
N GLY A 150 19.16 16.78 -12.07
CA GLY A 150 20.41 17.49 -11.90
C GLY A 150 20.45 18.14 -10.52
N ALA A 151 21.62 18.04 -9.89
CA ALA A 151 21.99 18.86 -8.76
C ALA A 151 21.49 20.30 -8.94
N GLY A 152 20.82 20.82 -7.92
CA GLY A 152 20.48 22.23 -7.82
C GLY A 152 19.28 22.41 -6.90
N SER A 153 19.34 23.21 -5.84
CA SER A 153 20.42 23.97 -5.20
C SER A 153 20.05 24.12 -3.72
#